data_AF-A0A8R1ED27-F1
#
_entry.id   AF-A0A8R1ED27-F1
#
_cell.length_a   1.000
_cell.length_b   1.000
_cell.length_c   1.000
_cell.angle_alpha   90.00
_cell.angle_beta   90.00
_cell.angle_gamma   90.00
#
_symmetry.space_group_name_H-M   'P 1'
#
loop_
_entity.id
_entity.type
_entity.pdbx_description
1 polymer ?
#
loop_
_entity_poly.entity_id
_entity_poly.type
_entity_poly.pdbx_seq_one_letter_code
_entity_poly.pdbx_strand_id
1 'polypeptide(L)'
;VKEPSGTMILLRFLLIFAFLQTSIAYRLNVPRVLLPYHPNVPVSFVLEVTHPTGGCFAWRSTRPDIVSIKGLDVTNAGCSDKAEIRSVAKPGGIGSSELSAVIFAEDKGSGTTLSCGVTVDEIAAISIETTTKVLFVDAAPARITVGAFNREGDRFSTLS
;
A
#
# COMPACT_ATOMS: atom_id res chain seq x y z
N VAL A 1 -24.53 39.18 35.70
CA VAL A 1 -24.01 38.05 34.91
C VAL A 1 -25.13 37.60 33.99
N LYS A 2 -25.00 37.78 32.66
CA LYS A 2 -26.09 37.53 31.70
C LYS A 2 -26.14 36.03 31.41
N GLU A 3 -27.24 35.37 31.76
CA GLU A 3 -27.39 33.93 31.51
C GLU A 3 -27.34 33.62 30.02
N PRO A 4 -26.63 32.55 29.60
CA PRO A 4 -26.55 32.17 28.20
C PRO A 4 -27.91 31.68 27.69
N SER A 5 -28.36 32.21 26.55
CA SER A 5 -29.59 31.80 25.87
C SER A 5 -29.58 30.29 25.57
N GLY A 6 -30.70 29.59 25.80
CA GLY A 6 -30.83 28.14 25.58
C GLY A 6 -30.48 27.69 24.15
N THR A 7 -30.64 28.57 23.16
CA THR A 7 -30.18 28.36 21.78
C THR A 7 -28.66 28.26 21.65
N MET A 8 -27.90 29.00 22.46
CA MET A 8 -26.43 28.96 22.48
C MET A 8 -25.91 27.67 23.13
N ILE A 9 -26.66 27.11 24.07
CA ILE A 9 -26.34 25.84 24.73
C ILE A 9 -26.58 24.67 23.76
N LEU A 10 -27.74 24.66 23.09
CA LEU A 10 -28.06 23.64 22.09
C LEU A 10 -27.07 23.64 20.92
N LEU A 11 -26.68 24.83 20.43
CA LEU A 11 -25.70 24.95 19.35
C LEU A 11 -24.32 24.40 19.77
N ARG A 12 -23.90 24.63 21.01
CA ARG A 12 -22.67 24.04 21.56
C ARG A 12 -22.74 22.52 21.65
N PHE A 13 -23.86 21.96 22.10
CA PHE A 13 -24.05 20.51 22.12
C PHE A 13 -24.05 19.89 20.72
N LEU A 14 -24.67 20.54 19.74
CA LEU A 14 -24.65 20.09 18.33
C LEU A 14 -23.23 20.15 17.74
N LEU A 15 -22.46 21.21 18.03
CA LEU A 15 -21.07 21.32 17.60
C LEU A 15 -20.17 20.26 18.24
N ILE A 16 -20.37 19.96 19.53
CA ILE A 16 -19.65 18.89 20.24
C ILE A 16 -19.99 17.51 19.66
N PHE A 17 -21.28 17.24 19.40
CA PHE A 17 -21.72 16.00 18.79
C PHE A 17 -21.18 15.83 17.36
N ALA A 18 -21.14 16.91 16.57
CA ALA A 18 -20.51 16.91 15.24
C ALA A 18 -18.99 16.65 15.32
N PHE A 19 -18.30 17.18 16.33
CA PHE A 19 -16.87 16.91 16.56
C PHE A 19 -16.59 15.46 16.99
N LEU A 20 -17.54 14.83 17.69
CA LEU A 20 -17.44 13.44 18.15
C LEU A 20 -17.65 12.42 17.03
N GLN A 21 -18.17 12.81 15.87
CA GLN A 21 -18.34 11.92 14.71
C GLN A 21 -17.06 11.75 13.89
N THR A 22 -15.94 11.48 14.54
CA THR A 22 -14.75 10.98 13.84
C THR A 22 -14.99 9.51 13.50
N SER A 23 -15.47 9.24 12.29
CA SER A 23 -15.60 7.87 11.79
C SER A 23 -14.20 7.26 11.62
N ILE A 24 -13.93 6.19 12.37
CA ILE A 24 -12.73 5.39 12.17
C ILE A 24 -12.98 4.55 10.92
N ALA A 25 -12.27 4.87 9.84
CA ALA A 25 -12.39 4.19 8.56
C ALA A 25 -11.13 3.37 8.29
N TYR A 26 -11.32 2.13 7.83
CA TYR A 26 -10.23 1.26 7.42
C TYR A 26 -9.34 1.89 6.34
N ARG A 27 -8.02 1.65 6.42
CA ARG A 27 -7.03 2.16 5.45
C ARG A 27 -5.98 1.12 5.15
N LEU A 28 -5.62 0.98 3.88
CA LEU A 28 -4.44 0.23 3.48
C LEU A 28 -3.16 1.05 3.75
N ASN A 29 -2.05 0.35 3.95
CA ASN A 29 -0.72 0.93 4.09
C ASN A 29 -0.29 1.80 2.89
N VAL A 30 -0.77 1.48 1.68
CA VAL A 30 -0.49 2.23 0.45
C VAL A 30 -1.70 2.25 -0.49
N PRO A 31 -1.94 3.36 -1.22
CA PRO A 31 -3.00 3.43 -2.22
C PRO A 31 -2.58 2.83 -3.57
N ARG A 32 -1.28 2.75 -3.86
CA ARG A 32 -0.72 2.16 -5.07
C ARG A 32 0.61 1.46 -4.83
N VAL A 33 0.93 0.46 -5.64
CA VAL A 33 2.20 -0.27 -5.65
C VAL A 33 2.74 -0.39 -7.07
N LEU A 34 4.03 -0.17 -7.25
CA LEU A 34 4.76 -0.50 -8.47
C LEU A 34 5.62 -1.74 -8.18
N LEU A 35 5.28 -2.88 -8.79
CA LEU A 35 6.00 -4.14 -8.61
C LEU A 35 6.94 -4.40 -9.78
N PRO A 36 8.22 -4.72 -9.52
CA PRO A 36 9.10 -5.16 -10.59
C PRO A 36 8.73 -6.58 -11.04
N TYR A 37 8.76 -6.81 -12.35
CA TYR A 37 8.74 -8.15 -12.92
C TYR A 37 10.17 -8.69 -13.05
N HIS A 38 10.36 -9.94 -12.63
CA HIS A 38 11.58 -10.68 -12.91
C HIS A 38 11.26 -12.16 -13.16
N PRO A 39 11.80 -12.78 -14.23
CA PRO A 39 11.39 -14.11 -14.66
C PRO A 39 11.69 -15.21 -13.64
N ASN A 40 12.74 -15.03 -12.82
CA ASN A 40 13.23 -16.07 -11.90
C ASN A 40 13.13 -15.68 -10.42
N VAL A 41 12.82 -14.41 -10.11
CA VAL A 41 12.88 -13.88 -8.74
C VAL A 41 11.59 -13.12 -8.49
N PRO A 42 10.53 -13.80 -8.03
CA PRO A 42 9.26 -13.13 -7.79
C PRO A 42 9.43 -12.13 -6.65
N VAL A 43 9.15 -10.85 -6.94
CA VAL A 43 9.12 -9.81 -5.92
C VAL A 43 7.70 -9.67 -5.39
N SER A 44 7.57 -9.59 -4.07
CA SER A 44 6.28 -9.45 -3.39
C SER A 44 6.18 -8.16 -2.59
N PHE A 45 4.94 -7.74 -2.35
CA PHE A 45 4.60 -6.64 -1.46
C PHE A 45 3.46 -7.07 -0.53
N VAL A 46 3.47 -6.60 0.72
CA VAL A 46 2.42 -6.90 1.69
C VAL A 46 1.49 -5.69 1.81
N LEU A 47 0.23 -5.90 1.41
CA LEU A 47 -0.86 -5.00 1.73
C LEU A 47 -1.36 -5.31 3.13
N GLU A 48 -1.51 -4.28 3.94
CA GLU A 48 -1.95 -4.39 5.34
C GLU A 48 -2.98 -3.31 5.64
N VAL A 49 -4.05 -3.69 6.34
CA VAL A 49 -5.03 -2.76 6.89
C VAL A 49 -4.47 -2.15 8.18
N THR A 50 -4.14 -0.86 8.13
CA THR A 50 -3.36 -0.20 9.19
C THR A 50 -4.20 0.52 10.23
N HIS A 51 -5.38 1.04 9.87
CA HIS A 51 -6.18 1.87 10.77
C HIS A 51 -7.67 1.72 10.46
N PRO A 52 -8.50 1.23 11.41
CA PRO A 52 -8.05 0.48 12.59
C PRO A 52 -7.34 -0.81 12.15
N THR A 53 -6.43 -1.32 12.97
CA THR A 53 -5.76 -2.61 12.71
C THR A 53 -6.74 -3.78 12.86
N GLY A 54 -6.46 -4.89 12.19
CA GLY A 54 -7.33 -6.07 12.20
C GLY A 54 -8.46 -5.99 11.17
N GLY A 55 -9.59 -6.61 11.50
CA GLY A 55 -10.70 -6.82 10.57
C GLY A 55 -10.60 -8.16 9.83
N CYS A 56 -11.63 -8.49 9.06
CA CYS A 56 -11.77 -9.78 8.41
C CYS A 56 -11.95 -9.58 6.91
N PHE A 57 -10.85 -9.29 6.21
CA PHE A 57 -10.91 -8.95 4.79
C PHE A 57 -10.77 -10.18 3.89
N ALA A 58 -11.63 -10.24 2.88
CA ALA A 58 -11.49 -11.08 1.71
C ALA A 58 -10.76 -10.31 0.62
N TRP A 59 -9.73 -10.92 0.05
CA TRP A 59 -8.84 -10.26 -0.90
C TRP A 59 -9.10 -10.74 -2.33
N ARG A 60 -9.13 -9.81 -3.29
CA ARG A 60 -9.39 -10.12 -4.70
C ARG A 60 -8.55 -9.25 -5.64
N SER A 61 -8.02 -9.85 -6.70
CA SER A 61 -7.40 -9.13 -7.82
C SER A 61 -8.37 -9.01 -8.99
N THR A 62 -8.41 -7.86 -9.67
CA THR A 62 -9.13 -7.72 -10.95
C THR A 62 -8.45 -8.46 -12.10
N ARG A 63 -7.13 -8.66 -12.00
CA ARG A 63 -6.30 -9.35 -13.00
C ARG A 63 -5.32 -10.32 -12.33
N PRO A 64 -5.80 -11.50 -11.90
CA PRO A 64 -4.94 -12.53 -11.30
C PRO A 64 -3.84 -13.05 -12.23
N ASP A 65 -4.02 -12.88 -13.53
CA ASP A 65 -3.04 -13.14 -14.59
C ASP A 65 -1.85 -12.19 -14.58
N ILE A 66 -1.98 -11.00 -13.96
CA ILE A 66 -0.89 -10.02 -13.79
C ILE A 66 -0.38 -9.97 -12.37
N VAL A 67 -1.29 -9.85 -11.40
CA VAL A 67 -0.99 -9.71 -9.98
C VAL A 67 -1.72 -10.80 -9.23
N SER A 68 -0.96 -11.79 -8.77
CA SER A 68 -1.46 -12.82 -7.87
C SER A 68 -1.55 -12.28 -6.45
N ILE A 69 -2.47 -12.83 -5.65
CA ILE A 69 -2.71 -12.41 -4.28
C ILE A 69 -2.90 -13.61 -3.37
N LYS A 70 -2.35 -13.53 -2.16
CA LYS A 70 -2.48 -14.54 -1.10
C LYS A 70 -2.69 -13.86 0.24
N GLY A 71 -3.81 -14.14 0.92
CA GLY A 71 -4.01 -13.72 2.30
C GLY A 71 -2.92 -14.31 3.22
N LEU A 72 -2.39 -13.50 4.12
CA LEU A 72 -1.43 -13.93 5.15
C LEU A 72 -2.20 -14.19 6.45
N ASP A 73 -1.71 -15.04 7.34
CA ASP A 73 -2.33 -15.23 8.68
C ASP A 73 -3.85 -15.46 8.66
N VAL A 74 -4.33 -16.23 7.67
CA VAL A 74 -5.75 -16.42 7.41
C VAL A 74 -6.42 -17.08 8.61
N THR A 75 -7.45 -16.42 9.14
CA THR A 75 -8.24 -16.92 10.28
C THR A 75 -9.13 -18.10 9.87
N ASN A 76 -9.71 -18.80 10.86
CA ASN A 76 -10.69 -19.87 10.62
C ASN A 76 -11.92 -19.40 9.81
N ALA A 77 -12.20 -18.10 9.80
CA ALA A 77 -13.27 -17.49 9.00
C ALA A 77 -12.87 -17.26 7.52
N GLY A 78 -11.67 -17.67 7.11
CA GLY A 78 -11.17 -17.55 5.74
C GLY A 78 -10.99 -16.09 5.31
N CYS A 79 -10.44 -15.26 6.19
CA CYS A 79 -10.16 -13.85 5.95
C CYS A 79 -8.89 -13.42 6.67
N SER A 80 -8.33 -12.27 6.27
CA SER A 80 -7.11 -11.71 6.85
C SER A 80 -7.08 -10.20 6.69
N ASP A 81 -6.44 -9.49 7.61
CA ASP A 81 -6.11 -8.06 7.50
C ASP A 81 -4.82 -7.78 6.68
N LYS A 82 -4.14 -8.84 6.23
CA LYS A 82 -2.91 -8.78 5.43
C LYS A 82 -2.98 -9.68 4.20
N ALA A 83 -2.42 -9.21 3.10
CA ALA A 83 -2.23 -10.04 1.90
C ALA A 83 -0.91 -9.72 1.20
N GLU A 84 -0.27 -10.78 0.74
CA GLU A 84 0.89 -10.70 -0.14
C GLU A 84 0.45 -10.67 -1.59
N ILE A 85 0.96 -9.71 -2.35
CA ILE A 85 0.78 -9.61 -3.81
C ILE A 85 2.10 -9.88 -4.53
N ARG A 86 2.03 -10.53 -5.70
CA ARG A 86 3.21 -10.84 -6.54
C ARG A 86 2.92 -10.57 -8.02
N SER A 87 3.92 -10.06 -8.73
CA SER A 87 3.92 -9.97 -10.18
C SER A 87 4.02 -11.37 -10.81
N VAL A 88 3.15 -11.66 -11.78
CA VAL A 88 3.13 -12.94 -12.50
C VAL A 88 3.16 -12.79 -14.04
N ALA A 89 2.78 -11.63 -14.58
CA ALA A 89 2.87 -11.35 -16.02
C ALA A 89 4.14 -10.61 -16.41
N LYS A 90 4.69 -10.96 -17.58
CA LYS A 90 5.82 -10.27 -18.20
C LYS A 90 5.38 -9.01 -18.97
N PRO A 91 5.95 -7.83 -18.68
CA PRO A 91 5.77 -6.63 -19.49
C PRO A 91 6.09 -6.89 -20.97
N GLY A 92 5.19 -6.47 -21.88
CA GLY A 92 5.34 -6.66 -23.32
C GLY A 92 5.04 -8.06 -23.87
N GLY A 93 4.73 -9.06 -23.01
CA GLY A 93 4.33 -10.41 -23.45
C GLY A 93 2.85 -10.55 -23.81
N ILE A 94 2.00 -9.67 -23.26
CA ILE A 94 0.58 -9.54 -23.60
C ILE A 94 0.47 -8.29 -24.47
N GLY A 95 -0.09 -8.42 -25.67
CA GLY A 95 -0.19 -7.34 -26.67
C GLY A 95 -0.59 -6.00 -26.04
N SER A 96 0.39 -5.11 -25.92
CA SER A 96 0.32 -3.71 -25.48
C SER A 96 -0.95 -3.26 -24.75
N SER A 97 -0.90 -3.31 -23.42
CA SER A 97 -1.69 -2.45 -22.53
C SER A 97 -1.07 -2.60 -21.15
N GLU A 98 -0.75 -1.48 -20.52
CA GLU A 98 -0.29 -1.31 -19.14
C GLU A 98 -0.61 -2.52 -18.23
N LEU A 99 0.42 -3.16 -17.65
CA LEU A 99 0.21 -4.32 -16.77
C LEU A 99 -0.26 -3.87 -15.38
N SER A 100 -1.50 -3.43 -15.31
CA SER A 100 -2.11 -2.90 -14.10
C SER A 100 -3.28 -3.76 -13.62
N ALA A 101 -3.43 -3.87 -12.30
CA ALA A 101 -4.52 -4.55 -11.61
C ALA A 101 -5.01 -3.66 -10.45
N VAL A 102 -6.25 -3.90 -10.03
CA VAL A 102 -6.77 -3.33 -8.77
C VAL A 102 -6.97 -4.48 -7.81
N ILE A 103 -6.41 -4.33 -6.62
CA ILE A 103 -6.60 -5.24 -5.51
C ILE A 103 -7.70 -4.69 -4.62
N PHE A 104 -8.71 -5.50 -4.34
CA PHE A 104 -9.79 -5.20 -3.41
C PHE A 104 -9.63 -5.98 -2.11
N ALA A 105 -9.94 -5.32 -1.00
CA ALA A 105 -10.07 -5.93 0.32
C ALA A 105 -11.47 -5.60 0.85
N GLU A 106 -12.32 -6.61 1.01
CA GLU A 106 -13.70 -6.45 1.49
C GLU A 106 -13.83 -7.05 2.89
N ASP A 107 -14.17 -6.22 3.88
CA ASP A 107 -14.41 -6.68 5.25
C ASP A 107 -15.74 -7.41 5.34
N LYS A 108 -15.72 -8.68 5.75
CA LYS A 108 -16.92 -9.53 5.80
C LYS A 108 -17.97 -9.07 6.81
N GLY A 109 -17.57 -8.32 7.85
CA GLY A 109 -18.48 -7.85 8.89
C GLY A 109 -19.23 -6.58 8.51
N SER A 110 -18.49 -5.60 7.97
CA SER A 110 -19.03 -4.26 7.65
C SER A 110 -19.39 -4.05 6.17
N GLY A 111 -18.90 -4.90 5.27
CA GLY A 111 -18.98 -4.69 3.82
C GLY A 111 -18.06 -3.58 3.30
N THR A 112 -17.20 -3.03 4.16
CA THR A 112 -16.25 -1.98 3.76
C THR A 112 -15.28 -2.54 2.74
N THR A 113 -15.17 -1.87 1.59
CA THR A 113 -14.23 -2.24 0.53
C THR A 113 -13.11 -1.22 0.42
N LEU A 114 -11.87 -1.69 0.51
CA LEU A 114 -10.66 -0.93 0.23
C LEU A 114 -10.10 -1.34 -1.13
N SER A 115 -9.29 -0.46 -1.73
CA SER A 115 -8.62 -0.77 -2.99
C SER A 115 -7.18 -0.26 -3.03
N CYS A 116 -6.35 -0.98 -3.77
CA CYS A 116 -4.98 -0.60 -4.09
C CYS A 116 -4.73 -0.83 -5.58
N GLY A 117 -4.23 0.20 -6.28
CA GLY A 117 -3.78 0.06 -7.66
C GLY A 117 -2.40 -0.57 -7.72
N VAL A 118 -2.20 -1.61 -8.53
CA VAL A 118 -0.91 -2.27 -8.68
C VAL A 118 -0.50 -2.24 -10.14
N THR A 119 0.68 -1.70 -10.42
CA THR A 119 1.28 -1.71 -11.76
C THR A 119 2.51 -2.60 -11.73
N VAL A 120 2.69 -3.40 -12.78
CA VAL A 120 3.84 -4.29 -12.97
C VAL A 120 4.70 -3.77 -14.11
N ASP A 121 5.99 -3.62 -13.87
CA ASP A 121 6.93 -3.07 -14.85
C ASP A 121 8.34 -3.66 -14.71
N GLU A 122 9.23 -3.43 -15.68
CA GLU A 122 10.62 -3.86 -15.65
C GLU A 122 11.54 -2.79 -15.06
N ILE A 123 12.57 -3.24 -14.33
CA ILE A 123 13.66 -2.35 -13.91
C ILE A 123 14.48 -2.00 -15.15
N ALA A 124 14.50 -0.71 -15.49
CA ALA A 124 15.27 -0.17 -16.61
C ALA A 124 16.62 0.41 -16.16
N ALA A 125 16.69 0.95 -14.94
CA ALA A 125 17.90 1.55 -14.40
C ALA A 125 18.06 1.29 -12.90
N ILE A 126 19.32 1.20 -12.45
CA ILE A 126 19.70 1.17 -11.04
C ILE A 126 20.61 2.36 -10.78
N SER A 127 20.24 3.20 -9.82
CA SER A 127 21.05 4.32 -9.32
C SER A 127 21.69 3.94 -7.99
N ILE A 128 22.97 4.28 -7.82
CA ILE A 128 23.70 4.14 -6.56
C ILE A 128 24.18 5.53 -6.16
N GLU A 129 23.66 6.04 -5.05
CA GLU A 129 23.96 7.36 -4.53
C GLU A 129 24.76 7.25 -3.24
N THR A 130 25.88 7.97 -3.18
CA THR A 130 26.71 8.10 -1.97
C THR A 130 27.33 9.48 -1.90
N THR A 131 27.64 9.93 -0.68
CA THR A 131 28.33 11.20 -0.44
C THR A 131 29.85 11.05 -0.43
N THR A 132 30.38 9.81 -0.41
CA THR A 132 31.79 9.54 -0.18
C THR A 132 32.41 8.78 -1.36
N LYS A 133 33.51 9.31 -1.92
CA LYS A 133 34.22 8.69 -3.05
C LYS A 133 35.13 7.52 -2.66
N VAL A 134 35.67 7.55 -1.44
CA VAL A 134 36.65 6.57 -0.93
C VAL A 134 36.24 6.13 0.46
N LEU A 135 36.16 4.82 0.67
CA LEU A 135 35.85 4.23 1.98
C LEU A 135 37.15 3.92 2.71
N PHE A 136 37.28 4.45 3.93
CA PHE A 136 38.37 4.11 4.84
C PHE A 136 37.87 3.09 5.85
N VAL A 137 38.64 2.01 6.05
CA VAL A 137 38.25 0.90 6.93
C VAL A 137 38.08 1.36 8.38
N ASP A 138 38.84 2.36 8.82
CA ASP A 138 38.82 2.89 10.19
C ASP A 138 37.87 4.08 10.38
N ALA A 139 37.10 4.46 9.36
CA ALA A 139 36.14 5.56 9.43
C ALA A 139 34.71 5.06 9.72
N ALA A 140 33.82 6.00 10.05
CA ALA A 140 32.40 5.69 10.21
C ALA A 140 31.80 5.13 8.89
N PRO A 141 30.86 4.16 8.95
CA PRO A 141 30.23 3.60 7.76
C PRO A 141 29.57 4.67 6.88
N ALA A 142 29.85 4.62 5.57
CA ALA A 142 29.23 5.52 4.61
C ALA A 142 27.78 5.10 4.32
N ARG A 143 26.91 6.09 4.11
CA ARG A 143 25.55 5.84 3.61
C ARG A 143 25.59 5.62 2.10
N ILE A 144 24.93 4.57 1.66
CA ILE A 144 24.74 4.24 0.25
C ILE A 144 23.24 4.01 0.05
N THR A 145 22.65 4.75 -0.89
CA THR A 145 21.25 4.57 -1.29
C THR A 145 21.22 3.93 -2.67
N VAL A 146 20.47 2.84 -2.81
CA VAL A 146 20.25 2.16 -4.10
C VAL A 146 18.79 2.31 -4.48
N GLY A 147 18.54 2.85 -5.67
CA GLY A 147 17.19 3.02 -6.23
C GLY A 147 17.06 2.30 -7.56
N ALA A 148 15.94 1.62 -7.76
CA ALA A 148 15.58 1.01 -9.04
C ALA A 148 14.43 1.80 -9.70
N PHE A 149 14.53 2.01 -11.01
CA PHE A 149 13.61 2.82 -11.81
C PHE A 149 13.13 2.09 -13.07
N ASN A 150 11.90 2.36 -13.49
CA ASN A 150 11.39 1.94 -14.80
C ASN A 150 11.80 2.93 -15.91
N ARG A 151 11.28 2.75 -17.13
CA ARG A 151 11.66 3.60 -18.29
C ARG A 151 11.08 5.02 -18.18
N GLU A 152 9.98 5.17 -17.47
CA GLU A 152 9.25 6.40 -17.23
C GLU A 152 9.89 7.24 -16.10
N GLY A 153 10.82 6.64 -15.33
CA GLY A 153 11.50 7.27 -14.21
C GLY A 153 10.80 7.09 -12.86
N ASP A 154 9.75 6.28 -12.80
CA ASP A 154 9.10 5.89 -11.54
C ASP A 154 10.00 4.94 -10.76
N ARG A 155 10.03 5.15 -9.44
CA ARG A 155 10.86 4.38 -8.51
C ARG A 155 10.09 3.19 -7.94
N PHE A 156 10.68 2.00 -8.00
CA PHE A 156 10.10 0.79 -7.38
C PHE A 156 10.26 0.81 -5.84
N SER A 157 11.44 0.41 -5.36
CA SER A 157 11.82 0.37 -3.94
C SER A 157 13.26 0.84 -3.77
N THR A 158 13.66 1.15 -2.53
CA THR A 158 15.00 1.65 -2.20
C THR A 158 15.62 0.87 -1.05
N LEU A 159 16.92 0.65 -1.13
CA LEU A 159 17.77 0.20 -0.02
C LEU A 159 18.63 1.38 0.45
N SER A 160 18.74 1.63 1.76
CA SER A 160 19.36 2.85 2.33
C SER A 160 19.98 2.63 3.70
#